data_AF-A0A5K1DF65-F1
#
_entry.id   AF-A0A5K1DF65-F1
#
_cell.length_a   1.000
_cell.length_b   1.000
_cell.length_c   1.000
_cell.angle_alpha   90.00
_cell.angle_beta   90.00
_cell.angle_gamma   90.00
#
_symmetry.space_group_name_H-M   'P 1'
#
loop_
_entity.id
_entity.type
_entity.pdbx_description
1 polymer ?
#
loop_
_entity_poly.entity_id
_entity_poly.type
_entity_poly.pdbx_seq_one_letter_code
_entity_poly.pdbx_strand_id
1 'polypeptide(L)' 'ALMDATSSEDSLDNETGVRMVALFDHEEVGSNSAQGAGSPAMLDALGRVTNGFSSSDSK' A
#
# COMPACT_ATOMS: atom_id res chain seq x y z
N ALA A 1 10.69 -10.96 0.19
CA ALA A 1 10.62 -9.58 -0.33
C ALA A 1 10.11 -8.58 0.73
N LEU A 2 8.80 -8.54 1.07
CA LEU A 2 8.32 -7.67 2.16
C LEU A 2 8.52 -8.30 3.55
N MET A 3 8.27 -9.61 3.69
CA MET A 3 8.50 -10.32 4.97
C MET A 3 9.98 -10.32 5.38
N ASP A 4 10.90 -10.45 4.40
CA ASP A 4 12.33 -10.38 4.69
C ASP A 4 12.78 -8.96 5.06
N ALA A 5 12.07 -7.94 4.59
CA ALA A 5 12.32 -6.55 4.94
C ALA A 5 11.93 -6.22 6.39
N THR A 6 11.28 -7.15 7.10
CA THR A 6 10.94 -7.05 8.52
C THR A 6 11.63 -8.13 9.37
N SER A 7 12.75 -8.68 8.88
CA SER A 7 13.41 -9.84 9.49
C SER A 7 14.13 -9.55 10.81
N SER A 8 14.61 -8.32 11.00
CA SER A 8 15.18 -7.83 12.27
C SER A 8 14.19 -6.95 13.02
N GLU A 9 14.26 -6.93 14.35
CA GLU A 9 13.36 -6.12 15.19
C GLU A 9 13.44 -4.63 14.85
N ASP A 10 14.65 -4.10 14.58
CA ASP A 10 14.88 -2.68 14.28
C ASP A 10 14.68 -2.32 12.79
N SER A 11 14.14 -3.23 11.98
CA SER A 11 14.05 -3.08 10.51
C SER A 11 13.15 -1.92 10.04
N LEU A 12 12.36 -1.36 10.94
CA LEU A 12 11.40 -0.28 10.68
C LEU A 12 11.75 1.04 11.39
N ASP A 13 12.76 1.06 12.27
CA ASP A 13 13.06 2.20 13.14
C ASP A 13 13.33 3.50 12.37
N ASN A 14 13.95 3.38 11.20
CA ASN A 14 14.28 4.50 10.31
C ASN A 14 13.43 4.54 9.04
N GLU A 15 12.31 3.80 8.99
CA GLU A 15 11.40 3.82 7.84
C GLU A 15 10.57 5.11 7.85
N THR A 16 10.76 5.96 6.84
CA THR A 16 10.05 7.23 6.70
C THR A 16 8.81 7.12 5.79
N GLY A 17 8.67 6.02 5.06
CA GLY A 17 7.58 5.77 4.12
C GLY A 17 6.56 4.75 4.62
N VAL A 18 5.63 4.40 3.72
CA VAL A 18 4.66 3.33 3.93
C VAL A 18 5.04 2.15 3.03
N ARG A 19 5.16 0.95 3.60
CA ARG A 19 5.34 -0.30 2.84
C ARG A 19 3.97 -0.93 2.58
N MET A 20 3.64 -1.13 1.31
CA MET A 20 2.34 -1.67 0.88
C MET A 20 2.55 -2.89 -0.03
N VAL A 21 1.71 -3.92 0.14
CA VAL A 21 1.57 -5.04 -0.79
C VAL A 21 0.10 -5.12 -1.21
N ALA A 22 -0.13 -5.23 -2.51
CA ALA A 22 -1.43 -5.46 -3.10
C ALA A 22 -1.42 -6.80 -3.85
N LEU A 23 -2.42 -7.64 -3.57
CA LEU A 23 -2.64 -8.91 -4.26
C LEU A 23 -3.91 -8.74 -5.08
N PHE A 24 -3.76 -8.68 -6.40
CA PHE A 24 -4.86 -8.49 -7.33
C PHE A 24 -5.35 -9.83 -7.86
N ASP A 25 -6.63 -9.88 -8.20
CA ASP A 25 -7.26 -11.02 -8.87
C ASP A 25 -7.38 -10.76 -10.39
N HIS A 26 -7.79 -11.76 -11.16
CA HIS A 26 -8.11 -11.65 -12.59
C HIS A 26 -6.95 -11.13 -13.46
N GLU A 27 -5.71 -11.38 -13.08
CA GLU A 27 -4.51 -11.05 -13.86
C GLU A 27 -4.56 -11.73 -15.23
N GLU A 28 -4.97 -12.99 -15.22
CA GLU A 28 -5.02 -13.97 -16.31
C GLU A 28 -6.02 -13.56 -17.40
N VAL A 29 -7.01 -12.73 -17.04
CA VAL A 29 -8.06 -12.21 -17.94
C VAL A 29 -7.94 -10.70 -18.17
N GLY A 30 -6.79 -10.12 -17.87
CA GLY A 30 -6.45 -8.73 -18.22
C GLY A 30 -6.80 -7.69 -17.15
N SER A 31 -7.12 -8.11 -15.92
CA SER A 31 -7.23 -7.23 -14.74
C SER A 31 -8.32 -6.15 -14.78
N ASN A 32 -9.19 -6.14 -15.79
CA ASN A 32 -10.26 -5.15 -15.94
C ASN A 32 -11.49 -5.51 -15.10
N SER A 33 -11.31 -5.51 -13.78
CA SER A 33 -12.37 -5.71 -12.79
C SER A 33 -12.09 -4.80 -11.59
N ALA A 34 -13.04 -4.68 -10.64
CA ALA A 34 -12.83 -3.85 -9.45
C ALA A 34 -11.77 -4.41 -8.47
N GLN A 35 -11.29 -5.65 -8.67
CA GLN A 35 -10.32 -6.33 -7.82
C GLN A 35 -9.02 -6.68 -8.59
N GLY A 36 -9.03 -6.42 -9.90
CA GLY A 36 -7.84 -6.54 -10.71
C GLY A 36 -6.93 -5.32 -10.60
N ALA A 37 -5.72 -5.46 -11.13
CA ALA A 37 -4.72 -4.39 -11.12
C ALA A 37 -5.15 -3.13 -11.92
N GLY A 38 -6.15 -3.26 -12.81
CA GLY A 38 -6.73 -2.13 -13.54
C GLY A 38 -7.76 -1.33 -12.73
N SER A 39 -8.07 -1.75 -11.50
CA SER A 39 -9.02 -1.06 -10.61
C SER A 39 -8.42 0.21 -9.99
N PRO A 40 -9.26 1.15 -9.53
CA PRO A 40 -8.79 2.30 -8.75
C PRO A 40 -8.38 1.92 -7.31
N ALA A 41 -8.53 0.66 -6.88
CA ALA A 41 -8.43 0.26 -5.48
C ALA A 41 -7.09 0.65 -4.83
N MET A 42 -5.97 0.47 -5.53
CA MET A 42 -4.65 0.84 -5.01
C MET A 42 -4.46 2.36 -4.92
N LEU A 43 -4.94 3.10 -5.92
CA LEU A 43 -4.85 4.57 -5.92
C LEU A 43 -5.72 5.16 -4.80
N ASP A 44 -6.95 4.66 -4.65
CA ASP A 44 -7.87 5.09 -3.60
C ASP A 44 -7.32 4.75 -2.20
N ALA A 45 -6.77 3.54 -2.02
CA ALA A 45 -6.14 3.15 -0.78
C ALA A 45 -4.95 4.08 -0.44
N LEU A 46 -4.05 4.33 -1.40
CA LEU A 46 -2.92 5.23 -1.21
C LEU A 46 -3.38 6.66 -0.88
N GLY A 47 -4.37 7.18 -1.60
CA GLY A 47 -4.93 8.51 -1.34
C GLY A 47 -5.56 8.63 0.05
N ARG A 48 -6.24 7.57 0.53
CA ARG A 48 -6.76 7.54 1.90
C ARG A 48 -5.66 7.48 2.95
N VAL A 49 -4.60 6.72 2.69
CA VAL A 49 -3.43 6.62 3.58
C VAL A 49 -2.73 7.97 3.69
N THR A 50 -2.42 8.62 2.57
CA THR A 50 -1.75 9.94 2.57
C THR A 50 -2.61 11.03 3.21
N ASN A 51 -3.91 11.05 2.94
CA ASN A 51 -4.84 11.98 3.59
C ASN A 51 -4.97 11.74 5.11
N GLY A 52 -4.86 10.48 5.55
CA GLY A 52 -4.83 10.16 6.98
C GLY A 52 -3.61 10.77 7.68
N PHE A 53 -2.44 10.72 7.04
CA PHE A 53 -1.21 11.30 7.60
C PHE A 53 -1.18 12.84 7.53
N SER A 54 -1.79 13.46 6.52
CA SER A 54 -1.80 14.92 6.38
C SER A 54 -2.65 15.66 7.42
N SER A 55 -3.56 14.97 8.11
CA SER A 55 -4.45 15.58 9.11
C SER A 55 -3.78 15.87 10.46
N SER A 56 -2.47 15.67 10.60
CA SER A 56 -1.74 15.80 11.88
C SER A 56 -1.09 17.16 12.12
N ASP A 57 -1.08 18.07 11.13
CA ASP A 57 -0.48 19.43 11.26
C ASP A 57 -1.46 20.50 11.78
N SER A 58 -2.46 20.11 12.57
CA SER A 58 -3.41 21.04 13.20
C SER A 58 -3.61 20.75 14.68
N LYS A 59 -2.53 20.85 15.47
CA LYS A 59 -2.64 21.20 16.89
C LYS A 59 -1.36 21.80 17.45
#